data_AF-A0A3D6AFQ8-F1
#
_entry.id   AF-A0A3D6AFQ8-F1
#
_cell.length_a   1.000
_cell.length_b   1.000
_cell.length_c   1.000
_cell.angle_alpha   90.00
_cell.angle_beta   90.00
_cell.angle_gamma   90.00
#
_symmetry.space_group_name_H-M   'P 1'
#
loop_
_entity.id
_entity.type
_entity.pdbx_description
1 polymer ?
#
loop_
_entity_poly.entity_id
_entity_poly.type
_entity_poly.pdbx_seq_one_letter_code
_entity_poly.pdbx_strand_id
1 'polypeptide(L)'
;MPHSPEEKKRVLTRVRRIRGQTEALERALEEGVECAAVLQQIAAIRGAVNGLMSEVMEAHIREEFGQPPASEAERTARVREMSLLVRSYLK
;
A
#
# COMPACT_ATOMS: atom_id res chain seq x y z
N MET A 1 2.30 -11.86 -0.61
CA MET A 1 1.19 -11.64 0.39
C MET A 1 1.87 -11.57 1.74
N PRO A 2 1.44 -10.83 2.78
CA PRO A 2 2.17 -10.86 4.06
C PRO A 2 2.29 -12.31 4.56
N HIS A 3 3.52 -12.86 4.53
CA HIS A 3 3.75 -14.29 4.73
C HIS A 3 3.80 -14.66 6.23
N SER A 4 3.97 -13.67 7.13
CA SER A 4 3.82 -13.88 8.56
C SER A 4 2.41 -13.47 9.08
N PRO A 5 1.88 -14.18 10.10
CA PRO A 5 0.64 -13.77 10.78
C PRO A 5 0.70 -12.35 11.36
N GLU A 6 1.88 -11.91 11.81
CA GLU A 6 2.08 -10.58 12.37
C GLU A 6 1.99 -9.48 11.31
N GLU A 7 2.65 -9.65 10.17
CA GLU A 7 2.55 -8.71 9.04
C GLU A 7 1.13 -8.64 8.51
N LYS A 8 0.46 -9.79 8.39
CA LYS A 8 -0.95 -9.83 7.98
C LYS A 8 -1.82 -9.03 8.93
N LYS A 9 -1.61 -9.16 10.25
CA LYS A 9 -2.34 -8.38 11.26
C LYS A 9 -2.04 -6.89 11.14
N ARG A 10 -0.76 -6.50 10.95
CA ARG A 10 -0.36 -5.09 10.77
C ARG A 10 -1.02 -4.46 9.53
N VAL A 11 -0.92 -5.12 8.38
CA VAL A 11 -1.53 -4.68 7.11
C VAL A 11 -3.06 -4.57 7.25
N LEU A 12 -3.72 -5.56 7.85
CA LEU A 12 -5.17 -5.50 8.06
C LEU A 12 -5.59 -4.34 8.96
N THR A 13 -4.82 -4.00 10.00
CA THR A 13 -5.08 -2.83 10.85
C THR A 13 -5.00 -1.54 10.04
N ARG A 14 -4.00 -1.40 9.15
CA ARG A 14 -3.88 -0.24 8.25
C ARG A 14 -5.08 -0.13 7.29
N VAL A 15 -5.47 -1.24 6.66
CA VAL A 15 -6.63 -1.29 5.77
C VAL A 15 -7.92 -0.88 6.48
N ARG A 16 -8.16 -1.38 7.71
CA ARG A 16 -9.32 -1.01 8.52
C ARG A 16 -9.32 0.48 8.87
N ARG A 17 -8.15 1.07 9.14
CA ARG A 17 -8.02 2.51 9.38
C ARG A 17 -8.38 3.32 8.13
N ILE A 18 -7.87 2.93 6.96
CA ILE A 18 -8.18 3.58 5.68
C ILE A 18 -9.68 3.52 5.41
N ARG A 19 -10.31 2.37 5.63
CA ARG A 19 -11.77 2.21 5.53
C ARG A 19 -12.53 3.21 6.40
N GLY A 20 -12.13 3.38 7.66
CA GLY A 20 -12.75 4.38 8.53
C GLY A 20 -12.57 5.81 8.04
N GLN A 21 -11.43 6.13 7.40
CA GLN A 21 -11.20 7.44 6.77
C GLN A 21 -12.09 7.65 5.53
N THR A 22 -12.28 6.63 4.70
CA THR A 22 -13.16 6.72 3.53
C THR A 22 -14.64 6.83 3.92
N GLU A 23 -15.07 6.10 4.95
CA GLU A 23 -16.43 6.24 5.51
C GLU A 23 -16.65 7.64 6.11
N ALA A 24 -15.62 8.25 6.70
CA ALA A 24 -15.70 9.63 7.19
C ALA A 24 -15.78 10.66 6.05
N LEU A 25 -15.06 10.43 4.96
CA LEU A 25 -15.13 11.26 3.75
C LEU A 25 -16.51 11.21 3.09
N GLU A 26 -17.08 10.01 2.99
CA GLU A 26 -18.45 9.81 2.48
C GLU A 26 -19.46 10.63 3.29
N ARG A 27 -19.46 10.50 4.62
CA ARG A 27 -20.34 11.31 5.49
C ARG A 27 -20.12 12.81 5.33
N ALA A 28 -18.87 13.25 5.25
CA ALA A 28 -18.57 14.68 5.07
C ALA A 28 -19.13 15.23 3.75
N LEU A 29 -19.16 14.41 2.68
CA LEU A 29 -19.76 14.78 1.40
C LEU A 29 -21.30 14.80 1.49
N GLU A 30 -21.91 13.82 2.15
CA GLU A 30 -23.37 13.78 2.36
C GLU A 30 -23.88 14.95 3.21
N GLU A 31 -23.11 15.35 4.23
CA GLU A 31 -23.41 16.45 5.14
C GLU A 31 -23.10 17.84 4.54
N GLY A 32 -22.50 17.90 3.34
CA GLY A 32 -22.16 19.14 2.66
C GLY A 32 -21.04 19.94 3.34
N VAL A 33 -20.06 19.25 3.93
CA VAL A 33 -18.91 19.88 4.60
C VAL A 33 -18.07 20.71 3.61
N GLU A 34 -17.50 21.81 4.09
CA GLU A 34 -16.63 22.72 3.34
C GLU A 34 -15.53 22.00 2.53
N CYS A 35 -15.34 22.44 1.28
CA CYS A 35 -14.37 21.86 0.34
C CYS A 35 -12.95 21.74 0.91
N ALA A 36 -12.51 22.71 1.72
CA ALA A 36 -11.19 22.69 2.34
C ALA A 36 -11.00 21.48 3.28
N ALA A 37 -12.02 21.13 4.06
CA ALA A 37 -11.97 19.99 4.97
C ALA A 37 -12.05 18.67 4.19
N VAL A 38 -12.86 18.60 3.13
CA VAL A 38 -12.89 17.44 2.21
C VAL A 38 -11.51 17.19 1.58
N LEU A 39 -10.84 18.25 1.09
CA LEU A 39 -9.49 18.15 0.53
C LEU A 39 -8.46 17.66 1.55
N GLN A 40 -8.56 18.08 2.81
CA GLN A 40 -7.70 17.59 3.89
C GLN A 40 -7.92 16.10 4.15
N GLN A 41 -9.17 15.62 4.15
CA GLN A 41 -9.46 14.20 4.31
C GLN A 41 -8.91 13.36 3.15
N ILE A 42 -9.06 13.82 1.91
CA ILE A 42 -8.47 13.18 0.72
C ILE A 42 -6.94 13.10 0.86
N ALA A 43 -6.29 14.20 1.28
CA ALA A 43 -4.84 14.22 1.49
C ALA A 43 -4.41 13.22 2.56
N ALA A 44 -5.17 13.09 3.66
CA ALA A 44 -4.92 12.13 4.73
C ALA A 44 -5.09 10.68 4.26
N ILE A 45 -6.12 10.39 3.46
CA ILE A 45 -6.34 9.05 2.87
C ILE A 45 -5.18 8.71 1.93
N ARG A 46 -4.79 9.63 1.04
CA ARG A 46 -3.64 9.44 0.14
C ARG A 46 -2.37 9.11 0.93
N GLY A 47 -2.10 9.85 2.01
CA GLY A 47 -0.95 9.58 2.89
C GLY A 47 -1.01 8.19 3.53
N ALA A 48 -2.18 7.77 4.01
CA ALA A 48 -2.37 6.44 4.61
C ALA A 48 -2.18 5.30 3.58
N VAL A 49 -2.70 5.47 2.36
CA VAL A 49 -2.52 4.52 1.26
C VAL A 49 -1.06 4.42 0.84
N ASN A 50 -0.36 5.55 0.71
CA ASN A 50 1.07 5.56 0.37
C ASN A 50 1.93 4.88 1.44
N GLY A 51 1.60 5.09 2.72
CA GLY A 51 2.26 4.39 3.82
C GLY A 51 2.05 2.88 3.76
N LEU A 52 0.80 2.42 3.58
CA LEU A 52 0.48 1.00 3.43
C LEU A 52 1.23 0.37 2.24
N MET A 53 1.25 1.05 1.10
CA MET A 53 1.94 0.58 -0.10
C MET A 53 3.44 0.43 0.13
N SER A 54 4.07 1.36 0.84
CA SER A 54 5.50 1.28 1.18
C SER A 54 5.78 0.05 2.07
N GLU A 55 4.96 -0.19 3.09
CA GLU A 55 5.08 -1.35 3.98
C GLU A 55 4.93 -2.68 3.22
N VAL A 56 3.95 -2.77 2.31
CA VAL A 56 3.71 -4.00 1.51
C VAL A 56 4.82 -4.22 0.49
N MET A 57 5.32 -3.16 -0.14
CA MET A 57 6.42 -3.24 -1.10
C MET A 57 7.72 -3.72 -0.43
N GLU A 58 8.04 -3.19 0.75
CA GLU A 58 9.20 -3.62 1.52
C GLU A 58 9.14 -5.11 1.88
N ALA A 59 7.97 -5.58 2.35
CA ALA A 59 7.76 -6.99 2.66
C ALA A 59 7.99 -7.87 1.42
N HIS A 60 7.40 -7.50 0.27
CA HIS A 60 7.57 -8.24 -0.98
C HIS A 60 9.02 -8.29 -1.44
N ILE A 61 9.77 -7.17 -1.36
CA ILE A 61 11.20 -7.16 -1.71
C ILE A 61 11.99 -8.10 -0.80
N ARG A 62 11.75 -8.04 0.52
CA ARG A 62 12.46 -8.87 1.49
C ARG A 62 12.23 -10.36 1.23
N GLU A 63 11.04 -10.72 0.79
CA GLU A 63 10.64 -12.10 0.51
C GLU A 63 11.23 -12.60 -0.82
N GLU A 64 11.05 -11.84 -1.90
CA GLU A 64 11.49 -12.24 -3.25
C GLU A 64 13.01 -12.12 -3.44
N PHE A 65 13.67 -11.22 -2.72
CA PHE A 65 15.11 -10.97 -2.87
C PHE A 65 15.94 -11.36 -1.63
N GLY A 66 15.30 -11.87 -0.57
CA GLY A 66 15.99 -12.31 0.65
C GLY A 66 16.76 -13.62 0.49
N GLN A 67 16.49 -14.39 -0.58
CA GLN A 67 17.17 -15.65 -0.88
C GLN A 67 17.83 -15.61 -2.27
N PRO A 68 18.98 -16.28 -2.46
CA PRO A 68 19.61 -16.38 -3.76
C PRO A 68 18.63 -16.99 -4.79
N PRO A 69 18.63 -16.50 -6.04
CA PRO A 69 17.84 -17.12 -7.10
C PRO A 69 18.41 -18.50 -7.43
N ALA A 70 17.56 -19.46 -7.76
CA ALA A 70 17.95 -20.80 -8.21
C ALA A 70 18.53 -20.78 -9.63
N SER A 71 18.26 -19.73 -10.42
CA SER A 71 18.81 -19.57 -11.77
C SER A 71 18.89 -18.11 -12.22
N GLU A 72 19.67 -17.87 -13.27
CA GLU A 72 19.74 -16.59 -13.99
C GLU A 72 18.38 -16.15 -14.53
N ALA A 73 17.60 -17.10 -15.05
CA ALA A 73 16.27 -16.85 -15.59
C ALA A 73 15.30 -16.38 -14.50
N GLU A 74 15.34 -17.02 -13.33
CA GLU A 74 14.55 -16.62 -12.17
C GLU A 74 14.95 -15.22 -11.69
N ARG A 75 16.25 -14.92 -11.58
CA ARG A 75 16.72 -13.58 -11.22
C ARG A 75 16.16 -12.51 -12.16
N THR A 76 16.23 -12.76 -13.46
CA THR A 76 15.73 -11.83 -14.49
C THR A 76 14.21 -11.62 -14.36
N ALA A 77 13.46 -12.68 -14.08
CA ALA A 77 12.02 -12.60 -13.86
C ALA A 77 11.68 -11.75 -12.62
N ARG A 78 12.30 -12.02 -11.47
CA ARG A 78 12.10 -11.26 -10.22
C ARG A 78 12.39 -9.77 -10.41
N VAL A 79 13.50 -9.42 -11.06
CA VAL A 79 13.87 -8.02 -11.34
C VAL A 79 12.85 -7.34 -12.25
N ARG A 80 12.36 -8.05 -13.28
CA ARG A 80 11.36 -7.51 -14.21
C ARG A 80 10.04 -7.22 -13.49
N GLU A 81 9.57 -8.15 -12.67
CA GLU A 81 8.37 -7.97 -11.85
C GLU A 81 8.50 -6.75 -10.93
N MET A 82 9.60 -6.67 -10.17
CA MET A 82 9.84 -5.54 -9.28
C MET A 82 9.87 -4.21 -10.04
N SER A 83 10.50 -4.18 -11.22
CA SER A 83 10.56 -2.99 -12.08
C SER A 83 9.19 -2.55 -12.61
N LEU A 84 8.23 -3.47 -12.74
CA LEU A 84 6.84 -3.13 -13.11
C LEU A 84 6.09 -2.56 -11.92
N LEU A 85 6.26 -3.15 -10.73
CA LEU A 85 5.64 -2.67 -9.49
C LEU A 85 6.12 -1.26 -9.13
N VAL A 86 7.43 -1.01 -9.15
CA VAL A 86 8.01 0.33 -8.90
C VAL A 86 7.47 1.36 -9.91
N ARG A 87 7.40 1.00 -11.20
CA ARG A 87 6.84 1.91 -12.21
C ARG A 87 5.37 2.19 -12.00
N SER A 88 4.60 1.25 -11.47
CA SER A 88 3.19 1.50 -11.15
C SER A 88 3.02 2.44 -9.95
N TYR A 89 3.95 2.39 -9.00
CA TYR A 89 3.95 3.21 -7.80
C TYR A 89 4.41 4.66 -8.06
N LEU A 90 5.44 4.86 -8.89
CA LEU A 90 6.04 6.17 -9.15
C LEU A 90 5.33 6.98 -10.25
N LYS A 91 4.09 6.61 -10.61
CA LYS A 91 3.23 7.42 -11.49
C LYS A 91 2.56 8.53 -10.69
#